data_AF-A0A1C7M4L9-F1
#
_entry.id   AF-A0A1C7M4L9-F1
#
_cell.length_a   1.000
_cell.length_b   1.000
_cell.length_c   1.000
_cell.angle_alpha   90.00
_cell.angle_beta   90.00
_cell.angle_gamma   90.00
#
_symmetry.space_group_name_H-M   'P 1'
#
loop_
_entity.id
_entity.type
_entity.pdbx_description
1 polymer ?
#
loop_
_entity_poly.entity_id
_entity_poly.type
_entity_poly.pdbx_seq_one_letter_code
_entity_poly.pdbx_strand_id
1 'polypeptide(L)'
;MLVSARPEYLSLVLGKIAHGLTYQSGLQALDAGLPESSSSPLTRRLIYDRIHYLLRHLISLVPTLPSTLHPLLAQNFPHKRQNQTAQVTYIRNLLRVTDYCPELADRILATVVDRAIQIDVEIQVEIEELEEQLATEETD
;
A
#
# COMPACT_ATOMS: atom_id res chain seq x y z
N MET A 1 19.19 6.03 17.62
CA MET A 1 17.75 6.31 17.60
C MET A 1 17.55 7.60 16.78
N LEU A 2 17.33 7.48 15.46
CA LEU A 2 17.48 8.62 14.53
C LEU A 2 16.21 9.49 14.49
N VAL A 3 15.03 8.87 14.39
CA VAL A 3 13.73 9.55 14.36
C VAL A 3 13.38 10.19 15.70
N SER A 4 13.83 9.59 16.81
CA SER A 4 13.68 10.18 18.16
C SER A 4 14.63 11.34 18.41
N ALA A 5 15.76 11.39 17.69
CA ALA A 5 16.78 12.43 17.85
C ALA A 5 16.53 13.63 16.92
N ARG A 6 15.87 13.41 15.78
CA ARG A 6 15.60 14.42 14.75
C ARG A 6 14.25 14.18 14.06
N PRO A 7 13.18 14.91 14.43
CA PRO A 7 11.84 14.72 13.89
C PRO A 7 11.74 15.09 12.40
N GLU A 8 12.72 15.80 11.83
CA GLU A 8 12.73 16.19 10.41
C GLU A 8 12.79 14.98 9.46
N TYR A 9 13.31 13.84 9.92
CA TYR A 9 13.37 12.61 9.13
C TYR A 9 12.07 11.80 9.16
N LEU A 10 11.10 12.18 10.00
CA LEU A 10 9.86 11.43 10.18
C LEU A 10 9.07 11.33 8.87
N SER A 11 8.92 12.43 8.13
CA SER A 11 8.21 12.44 6.83
C SER A 11 8.86 11.51 5.81
N LEU A 12 10.19 11.53 5.74
CA LEU A 12 10.96 10.66 4.85
C LEU A 12 10.78 9.18 5.21
N VAL A 13 10.88 8.86 6.51
CA VAL A 13 10.70 7.49 7.01
C VAL A 13 9.28 7.00 6.78
N LEU A 14 8.26 7.82 7.04
CA LEU A 14 6.87 7.48 6.76
C LEU A 14 6.62 7.27 5.27
N GLY A 15 7.20 8.09 4.40
CA GLY A 15 7.12 7.89 2.95
C GLY A 15 7.73 6.56 2.52
N LYS A 16 8.88 6.17 3.10
CA LYS A 16 9.51 4.87 2.86
C LYS A 16 8.68 3.71 3.42
N ILE A 17 8.03 3.88 4.58
CA ILE A 17 7.12 2.88 5.15
C ILE A 17 5.91 2.68 4.24
N ALA A 18 5.23 3.76 3.83
CA ALA A 18 4.07 3.70 2.96
C ALA A 18 4.42 3.01 1.63
N HIS A 19 5.53 3.39 1.01
CA HIS A 19 6.04 2.72 -0.18
C HIS A 19 6.39 1.25 0.07
N GLY A 20 7.03 0.94 1.20
CA GLY A 20 7.41 -0.41 1.59
C GLY A 20 6.24 -1.38 1.81
N LEU A 21 5.02 -0.87 2.02
CA LEU A 21 3.80 -1.69 2.08
C LEU A 21 3.31 -2.12 0.68
N THR A 22 3.84 -1.56 -0.40
CA THR A 22 3.49 -1.96 -1.76
C THR A 22 4.07 -3.33 -2.14
N TYR A 23 3.48 -3.94 -3.16
CA TYR A 23 3.92 -5.24 -3.67
C TYR A 23 5.31 -5.19 -4.32
N GLN A 24 5.59 -4.11 -5.07
CA GLN A 24 6.83 -3.93 -5.84
C GLN A 24 8.04 -3.71 -4.93
N SER A 25 7.90 -2.93 -3.86
CA SER A 25 8.99 -2.71 -2.92
C SER A 25 9.41 -3.99 -2.18
N GLY A 26 8.46 -4.90 -1.94
CA GLY A 26 8.75 -6.21 -1.39
C GLY A 26 9.61 -7.09 -2.31
N LEU A 27 9.53 -6.91 -3.64
CA LEU A 27 10.40 -7.59 -4.61
C LEU A 27 11.80 -6.98 -4.61
N GLN A 28 11.90 -5.65 -4.68
CA GLN A 28 13.18 -4.96 -4.65
C GLN A 28 14.00 -5.25 -3.38
N ALA A 29 13.32 -5.38 -2.23
CA ALA A 29 13.98 -5.74 -0.97
C ALA A 29 14.53 -7.18 -0.95
N LEU A 30 13.97 -8.10 -1.75
CA LEU A 30 14.46 -9.46 -1.91
C LEU A 30 15.63 -9.52 -2.91
N ASP A 31 15.55 -8.73 -3.97
CA ASP A 31 16.58 -8.66 -5.02
C ASP A 31 17.83 -7.88 -4.59
N ALA A 32 17.72 -6.99 -3.59
CA ALA A 32 18.82 -6.14 -3.12
C ALA A 32 19.99 -6.90 -2.48
N GLY A 33 19.93 -8.24 -2.38
CA GLY A 33 21.09 -9.08 -2.08
C GLY A 33 21.85 -8.64 -0.83
N LEU A 34 21.14 -8.17 0.20
CA LEU A 34 21.75 -7.80 1.46
C LEU A 34 22.52 -9.02 2.00
N PRO A 35 23.79 -8.87 2.41
CA PRO A 35 24.57 -9.97 2.98
C PRO A 35 23.95 -10.36 4.31
N GLU A 36 23.02 -11.31 4.28
CA GLU A 36 22.38 -11.85 5.47
C GLU A 36 23.36 -12.76 6.21
N SER A 37 23.68 -12.41 7.45
CA SER A 37 24.32 -13.28 8.44
C SER A 37 23.33 -14.29 9.06
N SER A 38 22.08 -14.32 8.58
CA SER A 38 21.00 -15.16 9.10
C SER A 38 20.73 -16.33 8.15
N SER A 39 20.47 -17.52 8.71
CA SER A 39 20.30 -18.77 7.96
C SER A 39 18.92 -18.92 7.30
N SER A 40 18.02 -17.95 7.46
CA SER A 40 16.62 -18.05 7.01
C SER A 40 16.36 -17.12 5.83
N PRO A 41 15.67 -17.60 4.77
CA PRO A 41 15.41 -16.77 3.60
C PRO A 41 14.48 -15.60 3.97
N LEU A 42 14.84 -14.39 3.53
CA LEU A 42 13.96 -13.24 3.63
C LEU A 42 12.68 -13.52 2.84
N THR A 43 11.53 -13.34 3.49
CA THR A 43 10.22 -13.45 2.84
C THR A 43 9.51 -12.11 2.86
N ARG A 44 8.66 -11.87 1.87
CA ARG A 44 7.82 -10.67 1.81
C ARG A 44 6.98 -10.49 3.09
N ARG A 45 6.47 -11.59 3.63
CA ARG A 45 5.72 -11.59 4.90
C ARG A 45 6.56 -11.00 6.04
N LEU A 46 7.81 -11.47 6.18
CA LEU A 46 8.73 -10.99 7.20
C LEU A 46 9.05 -9.50 7.03
N ILE A 47 9.20 -9.02 5.79
CA ILE A 47 9.41 -7.60 5.48
C ILE A 47 8.21 -6.78 5.97
N TYR A 48 6.98 -7.17 5.61
CA TYR A 48 5.78 -6.47 6.08
C TYR A 48 5.63 -6.52 7.59
N ASP A 49 5.92 -7.66 8.23
CA ASP A 49 5.90 -7.78 9.69
C ASP A 49 6.86 -6.78 10.36
N ARG A 50 8.08 -6.63 9.83
CA ARG A 50 9.07 -5.65 10.30
C ARG A 50 8.60 -4.21 10.10
N ILE A 51 8.00 -3.90 8.95
CA ILE A 51 7.45 -2.56 8.66
C ILE A 51 6.29 -2.22 9.61
N HIS A 52 5.35 -3.15 9.81
CA HIS A 52 4.23 -2.96 10.74
C HIS A 52 4.69 -2.85 12.19
N TYR A 53 5.74 -3.58 12.58
CA TYR A 53 6.35 -3.44 13.90
C TYR A 53 6.95 -2.05 14.10
N LEU A 54 7.73 -1.57 13.12
CA LEU A 54 8.30 -0.22 13.15
C LEU A 54 7.21 0.85 13.23
N LEU A 55 6.16 0.74 12.40
CA LEU A 55 5.09 1.72 12.36
C LEU A 55 4.34 1.80 13.69
N ARG A 56 4.06 0.65 14.33
CA ARG A 56 3.49 0.60 15.68
C ARG A 56 4.35 1.33 16.71
N HIS A 57 5.66 1.10 16.66
CA HIS A 57 6.59 1.78 17.57
C HIS A 57 6.63 3.29 17.33
N LEU A 58 6.65 3.74 16.07
CA LEU A 58 6.65 5.17 15.75
C LEU A 58 5.36 5.86 16.19
N ILE A 59 4.20 5.23 16.01
CA ILE A 59 2.91 5.76 16.50
C ILE A 59 2.92 5.88 18.02
N SER A 60 3.50 4.91 18.74
CA SER A 60 3.62 4.99 20.20
C SER A 60 4.54 6.11 20.70
N LEU A 61 5.51 6.53 19.87
CA LEU A 61 6.45 7.61 20.20
C LEU A 61 5.91 8.99 19.82
N VAL A 62 5.12 9.09 18.74
CA VAL A 62 4.64 10.36 18.18
C VAL A 62 3.12 10.29 18.00
N PRO A 63 2.32 10.74 18.98
CA PRO A 63 0.86 10.61 18.94
C PRO A 63 0.18 11.35 17.77
N THR A 64 0.82 12.38 17.22
CA THR A 64 0.31 13.14 16.07
C THR A 64 0.56 12.48 14.72
N LEU A 65 1.37 11.42 14.68
CA LEU A 65 1.79 10.73 13.47
C LEU A 65 0.64 10.24 12.57
N PRO A 66 -0.48 9.69 13.09
CA PRO A 66 -1.57 9.19 12.25
C PRO A 66 -2.09 10.22 11.25
N SER A 67 -2.22 11.48 11.67
CA SER A 67 -2.69 12.59 10.82
C SER A 67 -1.84 12.80 9.57
N THR A 68 -0.54 12.53 9.66
CA THR A 68 0.43 12.67 8.56
C THR A 68 0.61 11.38 7.75
N LEU A 69 0.21 10.23 8.31
CA LEU A 69 0.40 8.92 7.69
C LEU A 69 -0.62 8.67 6.57
N HIS A 70 -1.90 8.99 6.80
CA HIS A 70 -2.96 8.68 5.84
C HIS A 70 -2.73 9.27 4.43
N PRO A 71 -2.34 10.54 4.25
CA PRO A 71 -2.04 11.08 2.92
C PRO A 71 -0.94 10.30 2.18
N LEU A 72 0.08 9.82 2.91
CA LEU A 72 1.17 9.03 2.34
C LEU A 72 0.70 7.62 1.93
N LEU A 73 -0.18 7.01 2.73
CA LEU A 73 -0.80 5.73 2.41
C LEU A 73 -1.71 5.84 1.17
N ALA A 74 -2.50 6.91 1.07
CA ALA A 74 -3.36 7.15 -0.09
C ALA A 74 -2.54 7.42 -1.36
N GLN A 75 -1.46 8.20 -1.27
CA GLN A 75 -0.58 8.49 -2.41
C GLN A 75 0.14 7.24 -2.94
N ASN A 76 0.47 6.28 -2.07
CA ASN A 76 1.14 5.04 -2.47
C ASN A 76 0.17 3.92 -2.90
N PHE A 77 -1.14 4.19 -2.98
CA PHE A 77 -2.11 3.19 -3.43
C PHE A 77 -1.79 2.75 -4.87
N PRO A 78 -1.68 1.43 -5.15
CA PRO A 78 -1.37 0.90 -6.47
C PRO A 78 -2.26 1.48 -7.56
N HIS A 79 -1.67 1.84 -8.72
CA HIS A 79 -2.43 2.31 -9.88
C HIS A 79 -3.49 1.29 -10.28
N LYS A 80 -4.72 1.73 -10.65
CA LYS A 80 -5.86 0.84 -10.96
C LYS A 80 -5.53 -0.25 -12.00
N ARG A 81 -4.69 0.07 -12.98
CA ARG A 81 -4.14 -0.86 -14.00
C ARG A 81 -3.06 -1.84 -13.51
N GLN A 82 -2.60 -1.75 -12.27
CA GLN A 82 -1.68 -2.74 -11.71
C GLN A 82 -2.41 -4.06 -11.43
N ASN A 83 -1.66 -5.14 -11.39
CA ASN A 83 -2.21 -6.47 -11.16
C ASN A 83 -2.99 -6.57 -9.84
N GLN A 84 -3.94 -7.51 -9.80
CA GLN A 84 -4.75 -7.80 -8.62
C GLN A 84 -3.89 -8.06 -7.37
N THR A 85 -2.76 -8.74 -7.54
CA THR A 85 -1.83 -9.03 -6.44
C THR A 85 -1.30 -7.76 -5.78
N ALA A 86 -0.99 -6.71 -6.54
CA ALA A 86 -0.55 -5.43 -6.01
C ALA A 86 -1.68 -4.76 -5.21
N GLN A 87 -2.89 -4.72 -5.78
CA GLN A 87 -4.07 -4.17 -5.11
C GLN A 87 -4.37 -4.88 -3.79
N VAL A 88 -4.55 -6.20 -3.83
CA VAL A 88 -4.91 -7.02 -2.66
C VAL A 88 -3.82 -6.99 -1.60
N THR A 89 -2.54 -6.99 -2.00
CA THR A 89 -1.43 -6.90 -1.05
C THR A 89 -1.45 -5.57 -0.31
N TYR A 90 -1.63 -4.46 -1.04
CA TYR A 90 -1.65 -3.14 -0.41
C TYR A 90 -2.87 -2.99 0.49
N ILE A 91 -4.06 -3.40 0.03
CA ILE A 91 -5.29 -3.38 0.84
C ILE A 91 -5.11 -4.19 2.12
N ARG A 92 -4.57 -5.41 2.04
CA ARG A 92 -4.30 -6.25 3.24
C ARG A 92 -3.37 -5.54 4.22
N ASN A 93 -2.31 -4.91 3.73
CA ASN A 93 -1.40 -4.14 4.57
C ASN A 93 -2.09 -2.93 5.19
N LEU A 94 -2.91 -2.18 4.46
CA LEU A 94 -3.68 -1.06 5.00
C LEU A 94 -4.68 -1.50 6.07
N LEU A 95 -5.42 -2.59 5.84
CA LEU A 95 -6.36 -3.13 6.84
C LEU A 95 -5.61 -3.56 8.11
N ARG A 96 -4.41 -4.12 8.00
CA ARG A 96 -3.58 -4.41 9.18
C ARG A 96 -3.16 -3.15 9.93
N VAL A 97 -3.05 -1.99 9.28
CA VAL A 97 -2.80 -0.71 9.97
C VAL A 97 -3.97 -0.37 10.89
N THR A 98 -5.21 -0.68 10.50
CA THR A 98 -6.40 -0.33 11.30
C THR A 98 -6.44 -1.10 12.62
N ASP A 99 -5.84 -2.29 12.69
CA ASP A 99 -5.75 -3.10 13.92
C ASP A 99 -5.00 -2.39 15.06
N TYR A 100 -4.01 -1.55 14.73
CA TYR A 100 -3.17 -0.86 15.72
C TYR A 100 -3.23 0.66 15.63
N CYS A 101 -3.96 1.21 14.68
CA CYS A 101 -4.20 2.63 14.52
C CYS A 101 -5.68 2.85 14.11
N PRO A 102 -6.63 2.62 15.04
CA PRO A 102 -8.07 2.64 14.75
C PRO A 102 -8.57 4.01 14.28
N GLU A 103 -7.89 5.09 14.68
CA GLU A 103 -8.19 6.46 14.23
C GLU A 103 -8.11 6.64 12.72
N LEU A 104 -7.37 5.77 12.01
CA LEU A 104 -7.27 5.78 10.56
C LEU A 104 -8.25 4.85 9.86
N ALA A 105 -9.02 4.03 10.59
CA ALA A 105 -9.86 2.99 10.01
C ALA A 105 -10.85 3.55 8.99
N ASP A 106 -11.64 4.57 9.37
CA ASP A 106 -12.65 5.16 8.49
C ASP A 106 -12.03 5.73 7.21
N ARG A 107 -10.90 6.44 7.34
CA ARG A 107 -10.20 7.03 6.18
C ARG A 107 -9.57 5.97 5.29
N ILE A 108 -9.01 4.91 5.86
CA ILE A 108 -8.44 3.78 5.11
C ILE A 108 -9.55 3.05 4.36
N LEU A 109 -10.66 2.73 5.02
CA LEU A 109 -11.79 2.05 4.40
C LEU A 109 -12.39 2.89 3.28
N ALA A 110 -12.59 4.19 3.50
CA ALA A 110 -13.03 5.11 2.44
C ALA A 110 -12.08 5.07 1.23
N THR A 111 -10.76 5.13 1.47
CA THR A 111 -9.76 5.06 0.38
C THR A 111 -9.83 3.73 -0.39
N VAL A 112 -10.03 2.61 0.31
CA VAL A 112 -10.16 1.28 -0.32
C VAL A 112 -11.44 1.19 -1.15
N VAL A 113 -12.57 1.68 -0.62
CA VAL A 113 -13.85 1.70 -1.32
C VAL A 113 -13.78 2.60 -2.55
N ASP A 114 -13.26 3.82 -2.41
CA ASP A 114 -13.08 4.75 -3.54
C ASP A 114 -12.24 4.11 -4.65
N ARG A 115 -11.20 3.35 -4.28
CA ARG A 115 -10.38 2.66 -5.27
C ARG A 115 -11.12 1.49 -5.93
N ALA A 116 -11.93 0.75 -5.19
CA ALA A 116 -12.76 -0.32 -5.75
C ALA A 116 -13.78 0.24 -6.76
N ILE A 117 -14.43 1.36 -6.42
CA ILE A 117 -15.35 2.06 -7.34
C ILE A 117 -14.64 2.49 -8.61
N GLN A 118 -13.44 3.08 -8.52
CA GLN A 118 -12.68 3.49 -9.70
C GLN A 118 -12.30 2.34 -10.62
N ILE A 119 -12.01 1.17 -10.06
CA ILE A 119 -11.70 -0.04 -10.83
C ILE A 119 -12.98 -0.56 -11.49
N ASP A 120 -14.09 -0.61 -10.76
CA ASP A 120 -15.39 -1.06 -11.26
C ASP A 120 -15.87 -0.21 -12.46
N VAL A 121 -15.79 1.13 -12.33
CA VAL A 121 -16.14 2.04 -13.43
C VAL A 121 -15.24 1.84 -14.66
N GLU A 122 -13.93 1.61 -14.48
CA GLU A 122 -13.04 1.36 -15.62
C GLU A 122 -13.38 0.04 -16.33
N ILE A 123 -13.68 -1.01 -15.57
CA ILE A 123 -14.10 -2.30 -16.13
C ILE A 123 -15.42 -2.17 -16.90
N GLN A 124 -16.39 -1.44 -16.35
CA GLN A 124 -17.68 -1.21 -17.01
C GLN A 124 -17.51 -0.48 -18.35
N VAL A 125 -16.71 0.59 -18.38
CA VAL A 125 -16.41 1.32 -19.63
C VAL A 125 -15.72 0.42 -20.64
N GLU A 126 -14.74 -0.39 -20.23
CA GLU A 126 -14.06 -1.34 -21.13
C GLU A 126 -15.03 -2.38 -21.71
N ILE A 127 -16.02 -2.85 -20.93
CA ILE A 127 -17.05 -3.79 -21.41
C ILE A 127 -17.98 -3.10 -22.41
N GLU A 128 -18.47 -1.90 -22.10
CA GLU A 128 -19.34 -1.12 -22.99
C GLU A 128 -18.66 -0.87 -24.35
N GLU A 129 -17.37 -0.48 -24.34
CA GLU A 129 -16.59 -0.28 -25.57
C GLU A 129 -16.43 -1.56 -26.40
N LEU A 130 -16.30 -2.73 -25.76
CA LEU A 130 -16.21 -4.03 -26.44
C LEU A 130 -17.56 -4.43 -27.06
N GLU A 131 -18.66 -4.20 -26.35
CA GLU A 131 -20.01 -4.48 -26.85
C GLU A 131 -20.35 -3.62 -28.08
N GLU A 132 -19.97 -2.33 -28.07
CA GLU A 132 -20.14 -1.43 -29.22
C GLU A 132 -19.33 -1.87 -30.45
N GLN A 133 -18.10 -2.34 -30.25
CA GLN A 133 -17.26 -2.87 -31.34
C GLN A 133 -17.88 -4.12 -31.98
N LEU A 134 -18.34 -5.07 -31.16
CA LEU A 134 -19.00 -6.30 -31.63
C LEU A 134 -20.29 -5.99 -32.39
N ALA A 135 -21.10 -5.05 -31.91
CA ALA A 135 -22.32 -4.63 -32.59
C ALA A 135 -22.06 -3.99 -33.96
N THR A 136 -20.93 -3.28 -34.10
CA THR A 136 -20.54 -2.66 -35.38
C THR A 136 -20.04 -3.72 -36.38
N GLU A 137 -19.27 -4.71 -35.92
CA GLU A 137 -18.78 -5.82 -36.77
C GLU A 137 -19.90 -6.75 -37.27
N GLU A 138 -21.01 -6.89 -36.54
CA GLU A 138 -22.17 -7.68 -37.01
C GLU A 138 -23.01 -6.97 -38.08
N THR A 139 -22.84 -5.65 -38.25
CA THR A 139 -23.62 -4.85 -39.20
C THR A 139 -22.97 -4.64 -40.57
N ASP A 140 -21.72 -5.07 -40.75
CA ASP A 140 -20.97 -5.06 -42.02
C ASP A 140 -20.91 -6.46 -42.67
#